data_AF-A0A222SMD6-F1
#
_entry.id   AF-A0A222SMD6-F1
#
_cell.length_a   1.000
_cell.length_b   1.000
_cell.length_c   1.000
_cell.angle_alpha   90.00
_cell.angle_beta   90.00
_cell.angle_gamma   90.00
#
_symmetry.space_group_name_H-M   'P 1'
#
loop_
_entity.id
_entity.type
_entity.pdbx_description
1 polymer ?
#
loop_
_entity_poly.entity_id
_entity_poly.type
_entity_poly.pdbx_seq_one_letter_code
_entity_poly.pdbx_strand_id
1 'polypeptide(L)'
;MVAALGLLGVRRSRLGQRPDQRVRLERVLVHARVWAAVHGHLAVPREVQQDGFPLGAWLFGQRNRAKQRARQGEPPSPHLQELVAIDPWWNPPWDLHWQRNYYRARDRMRAVRRTDAAGDLPVGKNALGKWVKRQCTLYDTLHPDQQRLLAAIGITAEAAWARVAPRARASRWHRDAAENHPFE
;
A
#
# COMPACT_ATOMS: atom_id res chain seq x y z
N MET A 1 66.58 -35.23 33.76
CA MET A 1 66.14 -35.52 32.38
C MET A 1 64.66 -35.88 32.48
N VAL A 2 63.65 -35.21 31.90
CA VAL A 2 63.52 -34.39 30.69
C VAL A 2 62.37 -33.38 30.89
N ALA A 3 62.44 -32.23 30.22
CA ALA A 3 61.48 -31.12 30.22
C ALA A 3 60.18 -31.40 29.45
N ALA A 4 59.10 -30.65 29.74
CA ALA A 4 58.16 -30.15 28.72
C ALA A 4 57.23 -29.06 29.27
N LEU A 5 57.46 -27.82 28.82
CA LEU A 5 56.52 -26.70 28.83
C LEU A 5 55.39 -26.97 27.82
N GLY A 6 54.13 -26.85 28.25
CA GLY A 6 52.95 -26.90 27.38
C GLY A 6 52.16 -25.60 27.48
N LEU A 7 52.37 -24.71 26.53
CA LEU A 7 51.73 -23.40 26.38
C LEU A 7 50.23 -23.50 26.09
N LEU A 8 49.47 -22.72 26.86
CA LEU A 8 48.27 -21.94 26.50
C LEU A 8 47.68 -22.18 25.09
N GLY A 9 46.67 -23.05 25.01
CA GLY A 9 45.72 -23.09 23.91
C GLY A 9 44.48 -22.24 24.21
N VAL A 10 44.62 -20.91 24.29
CA VAL A 10 43.45 -20.01 24.26
C VAL A 10 42.83 -20.17 22.87
N ARG A 11 41.70 -20.87 22.79
CA ARG A 11 40.84 -20.89 21.60
C ARG A 11 40.42 -19.45 21.29
N ARG A 12 41.11 -18.84 20.34
CA ARG A 12 40.70 -17.56 19.74
C ARG A 12 39.37 -17.78 19.02
N SER A 13 38.28 -17.33 19.61
CA SER A 13 37.00 -17.14 18.93
C SER A 13 37.18 -16.09 17.83
N ARG A 14 37.49 -16.55 16.61
CA ARG A 14 37.38 -15.75 15.39
C ARG A 14 36.12 -16.15 14.65
N LEU A 15 35.01 -15.49 14.97
CA LEU A 15 33.93 -15.29 14.02
C LEU A 15 33.55 -13.82 14.10
N GLY A 16 34.09 -13.04 13.17
CA GLY A 16 33.81 -11.63 13.03
C GLY A 16 32.30 -11.39 12.96
N GLN A 17 31.83 -10.42 13.74
CA GLN A 17 30.57 -9.76 13.47
C GLN A 17 30.57 -9.38 11.99
N ARG A 18 29.67 -10.01 11.23
CA ARG A 18 29.44 -9.68 9.83
C ARG A 18 29.18 -8.17 9.77
N PRO A 19 29.81 -7.40 8.88
CA PRO A 19 29.52 -5.98 8.70
C PRO A 19 28.00 -5.75 8.72
N ASP A 20 27.59 -4.81 9.57
CA ASP A 20 26.28 -4.72 10.19
C ASP A 20 25.12 -4.87 9.17
N GLN A 21 24.33 -5.94 9.32
CA GLN A 21 23.12 -6.16 8.50
C GLN A 21 22.16 -4.96 8.59
N ARG A 22 22.17 -4.24 9.71
CA ARG A 22 21.43 -3.00 9.92
C ARG A 22 21.95 -1.89 9.02
N VAL A 23 23.26 -1.66 8.93
CA VAL A 23 23.84 -0.67 7.99
C VAL A 23 23.48 -1.01 6.55
N ARG A 24 23.49 -2.30 6.18
CA ARG A 24 23.04 -2.73 4.84
C ARG A 24 21.55 -2.48 4.61
N LEU A 25 20.72 -2.72 5.61
CA LEU A 25 19.28 -2.48 5.57
C LEU A 25 18.96 -0.98 5.48
N GLU A 26 19.61 -0.16 6.31
CA GLU A 26 19.45 1.30 6.33
C GLU A 26 19.75 1.89 4.95
N ARG A 27 20.83 1.45 4.30
CA ARG A 27 21.17 1.85 2.91
C ARG A 27 20.06 1.50 1.93
N VAL A 28 19.42 0.34 2.07
CA VAL A 28 18.33 -0.06 1.18
C VAL A 28 17.06 0.76 1.45
N LEU A 29 16.78 1.05 2.72
CA LEU A 29 15.61 1.84 3.11
C LEU A 29 15.70 3.31 2.68
N VAL A 30 16.90 3.85 2.44
CA VAL A 30 17.06 5.16 1.80
C VAL A 30 16.32 5.21 0.46
N HIS A 31 16.48 4.20 -0.40
CA HIS A 31 15.78 4.17 -1.70
C HIS A 31 14.25 4.11 -1.53
N ALA A 32 13.75 3.36 -0.54
CA ALA A 32 12.32 3.32 -0.24
C ALA A 32 11.80 4.69 0.24
N ARG A 33 12.55 5.38 1.11
CA ARG A 33 12.20 6.73 1.59
C ARG A 33 12.24 7.77 0.49
N VAL A 34 13.26 7.76 -0.37
CA VAL A 34 13.36 8.67 -1.53
C VAL A 34 12.17 8.46 -2.46
N TRP A 35 11.84 7.22 -2.79
CA TRP A 35 10.67 6.91 -3.60
C TRP A 35 9.38 7.41 -2.94
N ALA A 36 9.19 7.13 -1.64
CA ALA A 36 8.00 7.53 -0.90
C ALA A 36 7.89 9.05 -0.72
N ALA A 37 9.00 9.79 -0.66
CA ALA A 37 8.98 11.25 -0.60
C ALA A 37 8.38 11.87 -1.88
N VAL A 38 8.63 11.25 -3.04
CA VAL A 38 8.10 11.71 -4.33
C VAL A 38 6.67 11.21 -4.58
N HIS A 39 6.42 9.94 -4.32
CA HIS A 39 5.17 9.27 -4.70
C HIS A 39 4.16 9.12 -3.55
N GLY A 40 4.60 9.29 -2.29
CA GLY A 40 3.78 9.12 -1.10
C GLY A 40 3.27 7.69 -0.88
N HIS A 41 3.97 6.67 -1.40
CA HIS A 41 3.64 5.25 -1.23
C HIS A 41 4.77 4.32 -1.70
N LEU A 42 4.71 3.03 -1.32
CA LEU A 42 5.64 1.97 -1.74
C LEU A 42 5.03 0.94 -2.71
N ALA A 43 3.93 1.27 -3.40
CA ALA A 43 3.38 0.46 -4.50
C ALA A 43 4.24 0.46 -5.79
N VAL A 44 5.55 0.25 -5.65
CA VAL A 44 6.55 0.31 -6.73
C VAL A 44 6.36 -0.85 -7.72
N PRO A 45 6.29 -0.62 -9.06
CA PRO A 45 6.36 -1.67 -10.08
C PRO A 45 7.64 -2.51 -9.94
N ARG A 46 7.64 -3.77 -10.39
CA ARG A 46 8.72 -4.73 -10.06
C ARG A 46 10.05 -4.37 -10.72
N GLU A 47 9.95 -3.80 -11.90
CA GLU A 47 11.01 -3.42 -12.83
C GLU A 47 11.70 -2.09 -12.48
N VAL A 48 11.09 -1.29 -11.59
CA VAL A 48 11.59 0.04 -11.24
C VAL A 48 12.87 -0.04 -10.43
N GLN A 49 13.84 0.77 -10.85
CA GLN A 49 15.04 1.09 -10.08
C GLN A 49 14.94 2.51 -9.51
N GLN A 50 15.43 2.70 -8.28
CA GLN A 50 15.59 4.00 -7.63
C GLN A 50 17.08 4.24 -7.46
N ASP A 51 17.65 5.19 -8.21
CA ASP A 51 19.09 5.50 -8.19
C ASP A 51 19.98 4.28 -8.38
N GLY A 52 19.66 3.45 -9.39
CA GLY A 52 20.38 2.21 -9.70
C GLY A 52 20.08 1.02 -8.77
N PHE A 53 19.32 1.22 -7.69
CA PHE A 53 18.89 0.14 -6.81
C PHE A 53 17.57 -0.48 -7.30
N PRO A 54 17.45 -1.82 -7.44
CA PRO A 54 16.23 -2.48 -7.92
C PRO A 54 15.13 -2.53 -6.85
N LEU A 55 14.59 -1.36 -6.51
CA LEU A 55 13.62 -1.16 -5.43
C LEU A 55 12.36 -2.00 -5.60
N GLY A 56 11.83 -2.09 -6.82
CA GLY A 56 10.64 -2.88 -7.13
C GLY A 56 10.80 -4.36 -6.81
N ALA A 57 11.87 -4.96 -7.30
CA ALA A 57 12.20 -6.37 -7.06
C ALA A 57 12.51 -6.63 -5.58
N TRP A 58 13.20 -5.70 -4.91
CA TRP A 58 13.48 -5.81 -3.48
C TRP A 58 12.21 -5.79 -2.64
N LEU A 59 11.29 -4.85 -2.87
CA LEU A 59 10.00 -4.78 -2.17
C LEU A 59 9.14 -6.02 -2.42
N PHE A 60 9.15 -6.56 -3.65
CA PHE A 60 8.50 -7.83 -3.94
C PHE A 60 9.05 -8.98 -3.08
N GLY A 61 10.37 -9.06 -2.93
CA GLY A 61 11.02 -10.02 -2.03
C GLY A 61 10.62 -9.84 -0.57
N GLN A 62 10.54 -8.60 -0.07
CA GLN A 62 10.10 -8.33 1.31
C GLN A 62 8.65 -8.76 1.55
N ARG A 63 7.75 -8.49 0.60
CA ARG A 63 6.34 -8.92 0.68
C ARG A 63 6.22 -10.45 0.72
N ASN A 64 6.97 -11.16 -0.13
CA ASN A 64 6.95 -12.62 -0.14
C ASN A 64 7.50 -13.22 1.17
N ARG A 65 8.56 -12.64 1.72
CA ARG A 65 9.10 -13.05 3.02
C ARG A 65 8.10 -12.81 4.15
N ALA A 66 7.41 -11.67 4.14
CA ALA A 66 6.37 -11.38 5.13
C ALA A 66 5.21 -12.39 5.05
N LYS A 67 4.75 -12.70 3.83
CA LYS A 67 3.70 -13.72 3.60
C LYS A 67 4.15 -15.11 4.03
N GLN A 68 5.40 -15.48 3.75
CA GLN A 68 5.94 -16.78 4.16
C GLN A 68 6.00 -16.91 5.68
N ARG A 69 6.51 -15.89 6.38
CA ARG A 69 6.55 -15.86 7.84
C ARG A 69 5.17 -15.98 8.46
N ALA A 70 4.19 -15.23 7.95
CA ALA A 70 2.81 -15.30 8.40
C ALA A 70 2.22 -16.71 8.25
N ARG A 71 2.50 -17.40 7.14
CA ARG A 71 2.08 -18.80 6.91
C ARG A 71 2.75 -19.79 7.87
N GLN A 72 3.95 -19.47 8.33
CA GLN A 72 4.71 -20.29 9.28
C GLN A 72 4.39 -19.95 10.75
N GLY A 73 3.48 -19.00 11.01
CA GLY A 73 3.20 -18.53 12.37
C GLY A 73 4.36 -17.75 13.01
N GLU A 74 5.32 -17.30 12.20
CA GLU A 74 6.47 -16.55 12.69
C GLU A 74 6.14 -15.06 12.87
N PRO A 75 6.74 -14.40 13.87
CA PRO A 75 6.58 -12.96 14.02
C PRO A 75 7.13 -12.20 12.80
N PRO A 76 6.58 -11.01 12.50
CA PRO A 76 7.15 -10.11 11.51
C PRO A 76 8.61 -9.82 11.83
N SER A 77 9.46 -9.80 10.81
CA SER A 77 10.86 -9.43 11.00
C SER A 77 10.94 -7.96 11.45
N PRO A 78 11.79 -7.59 12.43
CA PRO A 78 11.88 -6.22 12.95
C PRO A 78 12.06 -5.16 11.85
N HIS A 79 12.86 -5.45 10.82
CA HIS A 79 13.08 -4.52 9.71
C HIS A 79 11.84 -4.22 8.86
N LEU A 80 10.80 -5.06 8.92
CA LEU A 80 9.54 -4.78 8.23
C LEU A 80 8.76 -3.65 8.92
N GLN A 81 9.00 -3.41 10.20
CA GLN A 81 8.39 -2.28 10.92
C GLN A 81 8.87 -0.94 10.34
N GLU A 82 10.11 -0.86 9.86
CA GLU A 82 10.60 0.35 9.17
C GLU A 82 9.86 0.62 7.86
N LEU A 83 9.44 -0.43 7.14
CA LEU A 83 8.60 -0.27 5.94
C LEU A 83 7.18 0.18 6.28
N VAL A 84 6.62 -0.33 7.39
CA VAL A 84 5.31 0.13 7.90
C VAL A 84 5.35 1.61 8.25
N ALA A 85 6.44 2.08 8.85
CA ALA A 85 6.62 3.50 9.18
C ALA A 85 6.69 4.40 7.93
N ILE A 86 7.20 3.88 6.80
CA ILE A 86 7.26 4.63 5.53
C ILE A 86 5.90 4.62 4.81
N ASP A 87 5.26 3.46 4.74
CA ASP A 87 3.96 3.28 4.10
C ASP A 87 3.19 2.17 4.81
N PRO A 88 2.12 2.47 5.56
CA PRO A 88 1.28 1.45 6.20
C PRO A 88 0.75 0.40 5.21
N TRP A 89 0.61 0.79 3.93
CA TRP A 89 0.16 -0.08 2.85
C TRP A 89 1.31 -0.66 2.01
N TRP A 90 2.53 -0.75 2.53
CA TRP A 90 3.65 -1.35 1.79
C TRP A 90 3.38 -2.83 1.44
N ASN A 91 2.64 -3.57 2.28
CA ASN A 91 2.23 -4.96 2.05
C ASN A 91 0.73 -5.12 2.38
N PRO A 92 -0.17 -4.65 1.50
CA PRO A 92 -1.59 -4.64 1.78
C PRO A 92 -2.22 -6.04 1.62
N PRO A 93 -3.42 -6.28 2.19
CA PRO A 93 -4.14 -7.54 2.03
C PRO A 93 -4.80 -7.71 0.65
N TRP A 94 -4.71 -6.71 -0.23
CA TRP A 94 -5.21 -6.75 -1.62
C TRP A 94 -4.08 -6.75 -2.66
N ASP A 95 -4.46 -6.86 -3.93
CA ASP A 95 -3.51 -6.91 -5.05
C ASP A 95 -2.83 -5.56 -5.35
N LEU A 96 -1.52 -5.59 -5.65
CA LEU A 96 -0.74 -4.38 -5.93
C LEU A 96 -1.15 -3.68 -7.23
N HIS A 97 -1.77 -4.36 -8.19
CA HIS A 97 -2.36 -3.72 -9.37
C HIS A 97 -3.51 -2.80 -8.96
N TRP A 98 -4.37 -3.24 -8.04
CA TRP A 98 -5.40 -2.38 -7.46
C TRP A 98 -4.77 -1.16 -6.80
N GLN A 99 -3.76 -1.39 -5.95
CA GLN A 99 -3.11 -0.31 -5.21
C GLN A 99 -2.44 0.73 -6.12
N ARG A 100 -1.76 0.29 -7.18
CA ARG A 100 -1.15 1.19 -8.17
C ARG A 100 -2.20 2.01 -8.93
N ASN A 101 -3.32 1.39 -9.32
CA ASN A 101 -4.41 2.14 -9.96
C ASN A 101 -5.06 3.14 -9.00
N TYR A 102 -5.19 2.81 -7.72
CA TYR A 102 -5.64 3.74 -6.70
C TYR A 102 -4.72 4.98 -6.63
N TYR A 103 -3.40 4.81 -6.55
CA TYR A 103 -2.49 5.97 -6.50
C TYR A 103 -2.50 6.79 -7.80
N ARG A 104 -2.62 6.15 -8.97
CA ARG A 104 -2.85 6.86 -10.23
C ARG A 104 -4.13 7.70 -10.21
N ALA A 105 -5.22 7.16 -9.64
CA ALA A 105 -6.46 7.90 -9.46
C ALA A 105 -6.29 9.07 -8.47
N ARG A 106 -5.67 8.81 -7.30
CA ARG A 106 -5.36 9.82 -6.28
C ARG A 106 -4.57 10.99 -6.87
N ASP A 107 -3.52 10.71 -7.62
CA ASP A 107 -2.63 11.74 -8.16
C ASP A 107 -3.32 12.55 -9.25
N ARG A 108 -4.15 11.91 -10.08
CA ARG A 108 -5.01 12.61 -11.04
C ARG A 108 -6.01 13.52 -10.33
N MET A 109 -6.67 13.05 -9.27
CA MET A 109 -7.62 13.85 -8.50
C MET A 109 -6.95 15.04 -7.80
N ARG A 110 -5.74 14.84 -7.26
CA ARG A 110 -4.94 15.93 -6.71
C ARG A 110 -4.56 16.96 -7.77
N ALA A 111 -4.17 16.52 -8.97
CA ALA A 111 -3.85 17.42 -10.08
C ALA A 111 -5.06 18.25 -10.51
N VAL A 112 -6.24 17.63 -10.65
CA VAL A 112 -7.47 18.34 -11.03
C VAL A 112 -7.90 19.37 -9.97
N ARG A 113 -7.80 19.02 -8.68
CA ARG A 113 -8.11 19.96 -7.59
C ARG A 113 -7.19 21.19 -7.55
N ARG A 114 -5.94 21.08 -8.04
CA ARG A 114 -5.00 22.20 -8.11
C ARG A 114 -5.30 23.17 -9.25
N THR A 115 -6.12 22.77 -10.22
CA THR A 115 -6.42 23.58 -11.41
C THR A 115 -7.75 24.35 -11.29
N ASP A 116 -8.37 24.39 -10.10
CA ASP A 116 -9.69 24.99 -9.80
C ASP A 116 -10.85 24.61 -10.74
N ALA A 117 -10.61 23.66 -11.64
CA ALA A 117 -11.65 23.03 -12.43
C ALA A 117 -12.54 22.23 -11.49
N ALA A 118 -13.88 22.36 -11.66
CA ALA A 118 -14.85 21.48 -11.02
C ALA A 118 -14.42 20.03 -11.27
N GLY A 119 -13.88 19.40 -10.22
CA GLY A 119 -13.07 18.22 -10.38
C GLY A 119 -13.92 16.99 -10.52
N ASP A 120 -14.39 16.72 -11.73
CA ASP A 120 -14.98 15.44 -12.03
C ASP A 120 -13.94 14.32 -11.84
N LEU A 121 -14.42 13.17 -11.37
CA LEU A 121 -13.62 11.93 -11.38
C LEU A 121 -12.99 11.74 -12.77
N PRO A 122 -11.90 10.96 -12.91
CA PRO A 122 -11.32 10.67 -14.21
C PRO A 122 -12.25 9.71 -14.97
N VAL A 123 -13.34 10.22 -15.51
CA VAL A 123 -14.37 9.49 -16.27
C VAL A 123 -14.04 9.61 -17.76
N GLY A 124 -12.82 9.23 -18.12
CA GLY A 124 -12.45 9.02 -19.51
C GLY A 124 -12.75 7.58 -19.94
N LYS A 125 -12.88 7.33 -21.24
CA LYS A 125 -12.92 5.95 -21.80
C LYS A 125 -11.58 5.20 -21.67
N ASN A 126 -10.58 5.81 -21.02
CA ASN A 126 -9.26 5.25 -20.80
C ASN A 126 -9.27 4.15 -19.72
N ALA A 127 -8.13 3.47 -19.55
CA ALA A 127 -7.99 2.36 -18.60
C ALA A 127 -8.31 2.78 -17.15
N LEU A 128 -7.95 4.00 -16.75
CA LEU A 128 -8.20 4.49 -15.38
C LEU A 128 -9.69 4.72 -15.13
N GLY A 129 -10.42 5.31 -16.08
CA GLY A 129 -11.87 5.48 -15.98
C GLY A 129 -12.63 4.16 -15.96
N LYS A 130 -12.20 3.17 -16.76
CA LYS A 130 -12.72 1.79 -16.68
C LYS A 130 -12.48 1.17 -15.30
N TRP A 131 -11.29 1.35 -14.73
CA TRP A 131 -10.96 0.87 -13.38
C TRP A 131 -11.82 1.54 -12.31
N VAL A 132 -12.00 2.86 -12.36
CA VAL A 132 -12.86 3.63 -11.44
C VAL A 132 -14.31 3.15 -11.51
N LYS A 133 -14.87 2.96 -12.72
CA LYS A 133 -16.22 2.42 -12.90
C LYS A 133 -16.37 1.04 -12.24
N ARG A 134 -15.36 0.17 -12.39
CA ARG A 134 -15.34 -1.14 -11.73
C ARG A 134 -15.33 -0.99 -10.20
N GLN A 135 -14.57 -0.05 -9.64
CA GLN A 135 -14.55 0.19 -8.19
C GLN A 135 -15.92 0.66 -7.67
N CYS A 136 -16.61 1.52 -8.42
CA CYS A 136 -17.96 1.94 -8.06
C CYS A 136 -18.95 0.77 -8.09
N THR A 137 -18.84 -0.10 -9.10
CA THR A 137 -19.74 -1.26 -9.26
C THR A 137 -19.55 -2.29 -8.16
N LEU A 138 -18.31 -2.48 -7.70
CA LEU A 138 -17.96 -3.49 -6.69
C LEU A 138 -17.83 -2.89 -5.28
N TYR A 139 -18.23 -1.63 -5.07
CA TYR A 139 -17.87 -0.85 -3.89
C TYR A 139 -18.15 -1.59 -2.57
N ASP A 140 -19.35 -2.19 -2.45
CA ASP A 140 -19.80 -2.89 -1.24
C ASP A 140 -19.04 -4.21 -0.98
N THR A 141 -18.35 -4.74 -1.98
CA THR A 141 -17.53 -5.97 -1.88
C THR A 141 -16.04 -5.68 -1.65
N LEU A 142 -15.63 -4.42 -1.71
CA LEU A 142 -14.25 -4.02 -1.49
C LEU A 142 -13.87 -4.20 -0.01
N HIS A 143 -12.58 -4.39 0.22
CA HIS A 143 -12.05 -4.38 1.59
C HIS A 143 -12.39 -3.04 2.27
N PRO A 144 -12.72 -3.00 3.57
CA PRO A 144 -13.06 -1.74 4.26
C PRO A 144 -12.01 -0.63 4.11
N ASP A 145 -10.72 -0.98 4.17
CA ASP A 145 -9.66 -0.01 3.88
C ASP A 145 -9.58 0.44 2.42
N GLN A 146 -9.96 -0.41 1.46
CA GLN A 146 -10.08 0.04 0.06
C GLN A 146 -11.20 1.06 -0.08
N GLN A 147 -12.34 0.87 0.60
CA GLN A 147 -13.43 1.85 0.65
C GLN A 147 -12.95 3.15 1.31
N ARG A 148 -12.23 3.09 2.43
CA ARG A 148 -11.63 4.27 3.08
C ARG A 148 -10.68 5.02 2.16
N LEU A 149 -9.80 4.31 1.46
CA LEU A 149 -8.87 4.89 0.48
C LEU A 149 -9.63 5.56 -0.67
N LEU A 150 -10.64 4.90 -1.24
CA LEU A 150 -11.47 5.45 -2.31
C LEU A 150 -12.25 6.70 -1.85
N ALA A 151 -12.85 6.67 -0.66
CA ALA A 151 -13.54 7.80 -0.07
C ALA A 151 -12.60 9.00 0.12
N ALA A 152 -11.35 8.77 0.55
CA ALA A 152 -10.33 9.82 0.70
C ALA A 152 -9.98 10.55 -0.61
N ILE A 153 -10.31 9.98 -1.77
CA ILE A 153 -10.13 10.63 -3.09
C ILE A 153 -11.45 11.07 -3.72
N GLY A 154 -12.56 11.05 -2.98
CA GLY A 154 -13.88 11.51 -3.42
C GLY A 154 -14.76 10.42 -4.05
N ILE A 155 -14.36 9.15 -3.99
CA ILE A 155 -15.18 8.01 -4.40
C ILE A 155 -15.83 7.44 -3.14
N THR A 156 -16.82 8.16 -2.62
CA THR A 156 -17.63 7.70 -1.47
C THR A 156 -18.64 6.65 -1.91
N ALA A 157 -19.33 6.01 -0.96
CA ALA A 157 -20.40 5.05 -1.26
C ALA A 157 -21.52 5.72 -2.05
N GLU A 158 -21.92 6.93 -1.67
CA GLU A 158 -22.94 7.72 -2.37
C GLU A 158 -22.50 8.04 -3.80
N ALA A 159 -21.26 8.50 -3.95
CA ALA A 159 -20.68 8.83 -5.25
C ALA A 159 -20.49 7.58 -6.15
N ALA A 160 -20.26 6.41 -5.56
CA ALA A 160 -20.20 5.14 -6.26
C ALA A 160 -21.59 4.67 -6.71
N TRP A 161 -22.58 4.67 -5.81
CA TRP A 161 -23.95 4.25 -6.12
C TRP A 161 -24.62 5.17 -7.13
N ALA A 162 -24.42 6.49 -7.03
CA ALA A 162 -24.92 7.45 -8.01
C ALA A 162 -24.38 7.19 -9.43
N ARG A 163 -23.19 6.59 -9.55
CA ARG A 163 -22.56 6.23 -10.84
C ARG A 163 -23.05 4.91 -11.42
N VAL A 164 -23.51 3.99 -10.58
CA VAL A 164 -23.90 2.63 -11.00
C VAL A 164 -25.42 2.52 -11.17
N ALA A 165 -26.20 3.36 -10.48
CA ALA A 165 -27.65 3.35 -10.59
C ALA A 165 -28.16 4.00 -11.89
N PRO A 166 -28.98 3.31 -12.69
CA PRO A 166 -29.67 3.93 -13.83
C PRO A 166 -30.90 4.68 -13.31
N ARG A 167 -30.82 5.97 -12.94
CA ARG A 167 -31.97 6.83 -12.55
C ARG A 167 -33.05 6.18 -11.64
N ALA A 168 -32.72 5.18 -10.81
CA ALA A 168 -33.72 4.37 -10.10
C ALA A 168 -33.67 4.52 -8.56
N ARG A 169 -33.26 5.69 -8.05
CA ARG A 169 -33.33 6.00 -6.61
C ARG A 169 -33.98 7.35 -6.27
N ALA A 170 -34.68 7.98 -7.22
CA ALA A 170 -35.73 8.93 -6.84
C ALA A 170 -36.79 8.26 -5.94
N SER A 171 -36.97 6.95 -6.06
CA SER A 171 -37.99 6.18 -5.34
C SER A 171 -37.58 5.63 -3.97
N ARG A 172 -36.34 5.86 -3.51
CA ARG A 172 -35.93 5.46 -2.14
C ARG A 172 -36.15 6.60 -1.15
N TRP A 173 -35.90 7.84 -1.55
CA TRP A 173 -36.19 9.02 -0.72
C TRP A 173 -37.69 9.27 -0.51
N HIS A 174 -38.56 8.79 -1.42
CA HIS A 174 -40.02 8.89 -1.27
C HIS A 174 -40.65 7.83 -0.35
N ARG A 175 -39.92 6.79 0.07
CA ARG A 175 -40.47 5.78 1.00
C ARG A 175 -40.26 6.19 2.46
N ASP A 176 -39.09 6.73 2.76
CA ASP A 176 -38.71 7.10 4.13
C ASP A 176 -39.32 8.46 4.56
N ALA A 177 -39.74 9.31 3.62
CA ALA A 177 -40.44 10.56 3.89
C ALA A 177 -41.96 10.39 4.12
N ALA A 178 -42.55 9.24 3.77
CA ALA A 178 -43.97 8.97 3.95
C ALA A 178 -44.29 8.28 5.29
N GLU A 179 -43.29 7.74 5.99
CA GLU A 179 -43.48 6.98 7.24
C GLU A 179 -43.33 7.83 8.52
N ASN A 180 -43.06 9.14 8.41
CA ASN A 180 -42.94 10.06 9.56
C ASN A 180 -43.91 11.25 9.47
N HIS A 181 -45.21 10.97 9.37
CA HIS A 181 -46.25 11.93 9.73
C HIS A 181 -47.15 11.30 10.80
N PRO A 182 -47.03 11.68 12.08
CA PRO A 182 -48.09 11.45 13.04
C PRO A 182 -49.21 12.46 12.73
N PHE A 183 -50.38 11.96 12.36
CA PHE A 183 -51.62 12.70 12.52
C PHE A 183 -51.90 12.86 14.02
N GLU A 184 -52.48 14.02 14.35
CA GLU A 184 -52.94 14.47 15.68
C GLU A 184 -53.56 13.39 16.59
#